data_AF-A0AAW3MEB5-F1
#
_entry.id   AF-A0AAW3MEB5-F1
#
_cell.length_a   1.000
_cell.length_b   1.000
_cell.length_c   1.000
_cell.angle_alpha   90.00
_cell.angle_beta   90.00
_cell.angle_gamma   90.00
#
_symmetry.space_group_name_H-M   'P 1'
#
loop_
_entity.id
_entity.type
_entity.pdbx_description
1 polymer ?
#
loop_
_entity_poly.entity_id
_entity_poly.type
_entity_poly.pdbx_seq_one_letter_code
_entity_poly.pdbx_strand_id
1 'polypeptide(L)'
;MMSTKKKGILLSFLMLTLLLGGCIRIQYDATIHTDQSVTLKTTYAAKEHPVARLLNLNPNWNSYVKQAEKNGYAAKTFKTKDDYEGIRMQKTFANFKDMTSIKDEWKTGIGGILIPPDTKFDMKKSDGFWFDTYRLDTNIDLSIDRLNIKGYQPTGQVKKLADRYIRQADIEIKLHGPKVIGLQNGEKIDWSNYHDVSWKLYGTKANQLQLIAYVPNPTGWIITGIVLLIGVGLFLYWVFHRVRRLRRQQLKTISISLLVCLIVGGGAWWVFAEDTSSAPPPTRQIVTQGKSEIVPTFLVHGLFGTERTFVPMIQNFTNKKVADDGGRCDVTRSGKATCSVKPSPTGYPLVRIVFADDEASLADQQKWLNAAIAAYDAKQKATFADIQLVGHSMGGVDVVAYTVQEEMPYHVRKVVTLDSPIAGSDYAKLGLTLAPLGTNTNSPAIRDLAKGSPAMNNLTQRLETWPRDVLVYSFGAKGGDFNLISLNSSFALENYTDNIQTKSYKYDHFTIHRREPVFREIRNFLFKENRVTEEEPS
;
A
#
# COMPACT_ATOMS: atom_id res chain seq x y z
N MET A 1 5.15 0.65 51.25
CA MET A 1 5.84 -0.56 50.76
C MET A 1 4.96 -1.30 49.76
N MET A 2 5.22 -1.17 48.45
CA MET A 2 4.50 -1.96 47.44
C MET A 2 5.03 -3.40 47.41
N SER A 3 4.11 -4.36 47.56
CA SER A 3 4.37 -5.81 47.55
C SER A 3 5.23 -6.25 46.36
N THR A 4 6.19 -7.13 46.63
CA THR A 4 7.13 -7.73 45.67
C THR A 4 6.44 -8.38 44.47
N LYS A 5 5.19 -8.86 44.61
CA LYS A 5 4.38 -9.39 43.49
C LYS A 5 3.93 -8.32 42.49
N LYS A 6 3.62 -7.10 42.95
CA LYS A 6 3.21 -5.99 42.06
C LYS A 6 4.40 -5.42 41.28
N LYS A 7 5.61 -5.46 41.85
CA LYS A 7 6.84 -5.07 41.13
C LYS A 7 7.18 -6.06 40.00
N GLY A 8 6.96 -7.36 40.20
CA GLY A 8 7.19 -8.37 39.15
C GLY A 8 6.23 -8.27 37.96
N ILE A 9 4.95 -7.95 38.21
CA ILE A 9 3.95 -7.77 37.14
C ILE A 9 4.21 -6.47 36.37
N LEU A 10 4.56 -5.37 37.06
CA LEU A 10 4.91 -4.12 36.39
C LEU A 10 6.19 -4.24 35.57
N LEU A 11 7.21 -4.95 36.08
CA LEU A 11 8.44 -5.21 35.31
C LEU A 11 8.17 -6.09 34.09
N SER A 12 7.30 -7.10 34.22
CA SER A 12 6.91 -7.97 33.11
C SER A 12 6.11 -7.22 32.04
N PHE A 13 5.26 -6.26 32.43
CA PHE A 13 4.51 -5.41 31.51
C PHE A 13 5.43 -4.38 30.83
N LEU A 14 6.36 -3.78 31.58
CA LEU A 14 7.36 -2.84 31.04
C LEU A 14 8.36 -3.54 30.09
N MET A 15 8.72 -4.79 30.38
CA MET A 15 9.55 -5.62 29.50
C MET A 15 8.77 -6.07 28.25
N LEU A 16 7.46 -6.28 28.36
CA LEU A 16 6.59 -6.58 27.21
C LEU A 16 6.42 -5.36 26.31
N THR A 17 6.34 -4.15 26.87
CA THR A 17 6.25 -2.91 26.09
C THR A 17 7.52 -2.56 25.33
N LEU A 18 8.69 -3.06 25.76
CA LEU A 18 9.96 -2.92 25.04
C LEU A 18 10.07 -3.84 23.81
N LEU A 19 9.11 -4.75 23.59
CA LEU A 19 9.07 -5.67 22.44
C LEU A 19 8.24 -5.12 21.26
N LEU A 20 7.70 -3.91 21.35
CA LEU A 20 6.60 -3.40 20.49
C LEU A 20 7.04 -2.52 19.30
N GLY A 21 8.34 -2.39 19.00
CA GLY A 21 8.84 -1.60 17.87
C GLY A 21 9.53 -2.46 16.82
N GLY A 22 9.38 -2.13 15.53
CA GLY A 22 10.14 -2.76 14.44
C GLY A 22 11.62 -2.79 14.78
N CYS A 23 12.20 -3.98 14.93
CA CYS A 23 13.52 -4.11 15.54
C CYS A 23 14.68 -3.89 14.55
N ILE A 24 14.38 -3.86 13.24
CA ILE A 24 15.35 -3.74 12.17
C ILE A 24 14.85 -2.69 11.18
N ARG A 25 15.74 -1.77 10.79
CA ARG A 25 15.54 -0.78 9.72
C ARG A 25 16.65 -0.89 8.70
N ILE A 26 16.28 -0.99 7.43
CA ILE A 26 17.23 -1.02 6.33
C ILE A 26 16.76 -0.04 5.28
N GLN A 27 17.67 0.84 4.87
CA GLN A 27 17.39 1.80 3.81
C GLN A 27 18.50 1.72 2.78
N TYR A 28 18.13 1.44 1.54
CA TYR A 28 18.98 1.63 0.36
C TYR A 28 18.57 2.94 -0.28
N ASP A 29 19.53 3.81 -0.56
CA ASP A 29 19.30 5.13 -1.14
C ASP A 29 20.31 5.29 -2.27
N ALA A 30 19.82 5.08 -3.50
CA ALA A 30 20.62 5.14 -4.71
C ALA A 30 20.36 6.45 -5.44
N THR A 31 21.40 7.23 -5.70
CA THR A 31 21.34 8.46 -6.49
C THR A 31 22.08 8.25 -7.80
N ILE A 32 21.38 8.36 -8.92
CA ILE A 32 21.93 8.34 -10.27
C ILE A 32 22.21 9.79 -10.68
N HIS A 33 23.45 10.07 -11.07
CA HIS A 33 23.88 11.40 -11.52
C HIS A 33 23.77 11.57 -13.03
N THR A 34 23.83 12.81 -13.51
CA THR A 34 23.74 13.13 -14.96
C THR A 34 24.89 12.55 -15.78
N ASP A 35 26.04 12.29 -15.16
CA ASP A 35 27.21 11.65 -15.77
C ASP A 35 27.15 10.11 -15.75
N GLN A 36 25.99 9.55 -15.37
CA GLN A 36 25.72 8.11 -15.22
C GLN A 36 26.42 7.45 -14.02
N SER A 37 27.15 8.21 -13.20
CA SER A 37 27.68 7.69 -11.93
C SER A 37 26.54 7.43 -10.94
N VAL A 38 26.74 6.50 -10.01
CA VAL A 38 25.72 6.12 -9.02
C VAL A 38 26.29 6.21 -7.62
N THR A 39 25.71 7.07 -6.78
CA THR A 39 26.01 7.09 -5.34
C THR A 39 25.01 6.20 -4.61
N LEU A 40 25.50 5.14 -3.98
CA LEU A 40 24.69 4.29 -3.11
C LEU A 40 24.99 4.60 -1.65
N LYS A 41 23.98 5.05 -0.91
CA LYS A 41 23.95 5.15 0.54
C LYS A 41 23.15 3.97 1.08
N THR A 42 23.68 3.31 2.11
CA THR A 42 22.99 2.21 2.77
C THR A 42 23.01 2.42 4.27
N THR A 43 21.85 2.33 4.89
CA THR A 43 21.68 2.43 6.34
C THR A 43 21.16 1.10 6.86
N TYR A 44 21.89 0.49 7.78
CA TYR A 44 21.42 -0.64 8.57
C TYR A 44 21.29 -0.16 10.01
N ALA A 45 20.13 -0.36 10.62
CA ALA A 45 19.89 -0.04 12.01
C ALA A 45 19.14 -1.20 12.67
N ALA A 46 19.50 -1.54 13.89
CA ALA A 46 18.74 -2.48 14.70
C ALA A 46 18.60 -1.95 16.12
N LYS A 47 17.47 -2.26 16.75
CA LYS A 47 17.31 -2.10 18.20
C LYS A 47 17.89 -3.30 18.89
N GLU A 48 18.52 -3.08 20.04
CA GLU A 48 18.90 -4.18 20.90
C GLU A 48 17.63 -4.91 21.39
N HIS A 49 17.52 -6.19 21.06
CA HIS A 49 16.31 -6.98 21.34
C HIS A 49 16.65 -8.36 21.91
N PRO A 50 15.93 -8.85 22.95
CA PRO A 50 16.18 -10.17 23.54
C PRO A 50 16.08 -11.32 22.54
N VAL A 51 15.15 -11.23 21.58
CA VAL A 51 15.03 -12.21 20.49
C VAL A 51 16.22 -12.14 19.54
N ALA A 52 16.78 -10.96 19.26
CA ALA A 52 17.99 -10.84 18.45
C ALA A 52 19.20 -11.50 19.12
N ARG A 53 19.33 -11.35 20.45
CA ARG A 53 20.35 -12.05 21.25
C ARG A 53 20.13 -13.58 21.24
N LEU A 54 18.88 -14.04 21.36
CA LEU A 54 18.52 -15.46 21.34
C LEU A 54 18.81 -16.12 19.99
N LEU A 55 18.60 -15.40 18.89
CA LEU A 55 18.86 -15.86 17.52
C LEU A 55 20.32 -15.60 17.07
N ASN A 56 21.18 -15.10 17.95
CA ASN A 56 22.56 -14.68 17.66
C ASN A 56 22.67 -13.71 16.46
N LEU A 57 21.67 -12.84 16.30
CA LEU A 57 21.56 -11.85 15.21
C LEU A 57 22.14 -10.49 15.60
N ASN A 58 22.85 -10.37 16.73
CA ASN A 58 23.34 -9.07 17.21
C ASN A 58 24.57 -8.64 16.39
N PRO A 59 24.47 -7.59 15.56
CA PRO A 59 25.53 -7.25 14.60
C PRO A 59 26.71 -6.56 15.29
N ASN A 60 27.93 -7.02 14.99
CA ASN A 60 29.15 -6.30 15.37
C ASN A 60 29.41 -5.15 14.40
N TRP A 61 28.77 -4.00 14.65
CA TRP A 61 28.84 -2.81 13.78
C TRP A 61 30.26 -2.37 13.43
N ASN A 62 31.19 -2.44 14.39
CA ASN A 62 32.60 -2.04 14.18
C ASN A 62 33.33 -2.96 13.19
N SER A 63 33.05 -4.27 13.24
CA SER A 63 33.61 -5.22 12.27
C SER A 63 33.09 -4.93 10.87
N TYR A 64 31.80 -4.60 10.74
CA TYR A 64 31.19 -4.30 9.44
C TYR A 64 31.68 -2.97 8.85
N VAL A 65 31.95 -1.95 9.68
CA VAL A 65 32.58 -0.70 9.22
C VAL A 65 33.94 -0.99 8.60
N LYS A 66 34.82 -1.73 9.30
CA LYS A 66 36.15 -2.09 8.77
C LYS A 66 36.07 -2.87 7.46
N GLN A 67 35.11 -3.77 7.33
CA GLN A 67 34.88 -4.54 6.11
C GLN A 67 34.38 -3.64 4.96
N ALA A 68 33.46 -2.73 5.24
CA ALA A 68 32.96 -1.78 4.27
C ALA A 68 34.06 -0.83 3.76
N GLU A 69 34.89 -0.32 4.67
CA GLU A 69 36.06 0.51 4.34
C GLU A 69 37.07 -0.24 3.45
N LYS A 70 37.33 -1.52 3.75
CA LYS A 70 38.18 -2.38 2.89
C LYS A 70 37.62 -2.53 1.48
N ASN A 71 36.30 -2.49 1.33
CA ASN A 71 35.61 -2.57 0.04
C ASN A 71 35.37 -1.20 -0.61
N GLY A 72 36.00 -0.13 -0.10
CA GLY A 72 35.95 1.22 -0.67
C GLY A 72 34.69 2.02 -0.32
N TYR A 73 33.94 1.63 0.71
CA TYR A 73 32.84 2.44 1.25
C TYR A 73 33.35 3.41 2.31
N ALA A 74 32.84 4.64 2.31
CA ALA A 74 32.87 5.48 3.49
C ALA A 74 31.80 4.96 4.48
N ALA A 75 32.21 4.46 5.64
CA ALA A 75 31.31 3.85 6.61
C ALA A 75 31.45 4.45 8.01
N LYS A 76 30.35 4.56 8.75
CA LYS A 76 30.36 5.01 10.16
C LYS A 76 29.25 4.37 10.95
N THR A 77 29.48 4.16 12.24
CA THR A 77 28.43 3.76 13.18
C THR A 77 27.59 4.96 13.59
N PHE A 78 26.35 4.70 14.03
CA PHE A 78 25.50 5.71 14.64
C PHE A 78 24.63 5.10 15.73
N LYS A 79 24.16 5.95 16.64
CA LYS A 79 23.10 5.64 17.60
C LYS A 79 22.02 6.72 17.51
N THR A 80 20.76 6.32 17.63
CA THR A 80 19.61 7.24 17.63
C THR A 80 19.04 7.41 19.03
N LYS A 81 18.24 8.47 19.24
CA LYS A 81 17.48 8.67 20.49
C LYS A 81 16.45 7.57 20.78
N ASP A 82 16.02 6.82 19.77
CA ASP A 82 15.03 5.73 19.88
C ASP A 82 15.68 4.34 20.03
N ASP A 83 16.91 4.28 20.57
CA ASP A 83 17.68 3.05 20.84
C ASP A 83 18.05 2.19 19.62
N TYR A 84 18.00 2.74 18.40
CA TYR A 84 18.67 2.09 17.27
C TYR A 84 20.16 2.34 17.31
N GLU A 85 20.91 1.28 17.05
CA GLU A 85 22.32 1.32 16.72
C GLU A 85 22.52 0.75 15.31
N GLY A 86 23.51 1.24 14.58
CA GLY A 86 23.62 0.89 13.18
C GLY A 86 24.89 1.36 12.49
N ILE A 87 24.94 1.09 11.20
CA ILE A 87 25.98 1.57 10.27
C ILE A 87 25.34 2.34 9.12
N ARG A 88 26.01 3.42 8.70
CA ARG A 88 25.75 4.08 7.41
C ARG A 88 26.97 3.91 6.54
N MET A 89 26.74 3.49 5.31
CA MET A 89 27.78 3.26 4.30
C MET A 89 27.45 4.07 3.05
N GLN A 90 28.46 4.58 2.37
CA GLN A 90 28.31 5.30 1.12
C GLN A 90 29.45 4.96 0.16
N LYS A 91 29.12 4.69 -1.10
CA LYS A 91 30.10 4.48 -2.19
C LYS A 91 29.53 5.07 -3.48
N THR A 92 30.41 5.65 -4.29
CA THR A 92 30.06 6.15 -5.63
C THR A 92 30.69 5.26 -6.68
N PHE A 93 29.86 4.73 -7.57
CA PHE A 93 30.24 3.90 -8.71
C PHE A 93 30.33 4.77 -9.95
N ALA A 94 31.30 4.49 -10.83
CA ALA A 94 31.53 5.29 -12.03
C ALA A 94 30.38 5.14 -13.05
N ASN A 95 29.73 3.96 -13.09
CA ASN A 95 28.56 3.70 -13.92
C ASN A 95 27.68 2.60 -13.31
N PHE A 96 26.47 2.42 -13.84
CA PHE A 96 25.50 1.42 -13.38
C PHE A 96 25.97 -0.04 -13.54
N LYS A 97 26.82 -0.33 -14.53
CA LYS A 97 27.34 -1.68 -14.77
C LYS A 97 28.30 -2.11 -13.64
N ASP A 98 29.02 -1.16 -13.07
CA ASP A 98 29.93 -1.41 -11.94
C ASP A 98 29.16 -1.79 -10.67
N MET A 99 27.86 -1.46 -10.55
CA MET A 99 27.02 -1.95 -9.45
C MET A 99 26.82 -3.46 -9.46
N THR A 100 27.06 -4.16 -10.58
CA THR A 100 26.95 -5.63 -10.61
C THR A 100 27.97 -6.32 -9.69
N SER A 101 29.11 -5.67 -9.44
CA SER A 101 30.14 -6.13 -8.48
C SER A 101 29.65 -6.17 -7.03
N ILE A 102 28.60 -5.40 -6.71
CA ILE A 102 27.97 -5.36 -5.39
C ILE A 102 27.41 -6.74 -5.00
N LYS A 103 27.00 -7.56 -5.97
CA LYS A 103 26.49 -8.92 -5.72
C LYS A 103 27.49 -9.81 -4.98
N ASP A 104 28.78 -9.63 -5.22
CA ASP A 104 29.82 -10.40 -4.54
C ASP A 104 30.25 -9.76 -3.21
N GLU A 105 30.19 -8.43 -3.12
CA GLU A 105 30.45 -7.68 -1.87
C GLU A 105 29.35 -7.93 -0.82
N TRP A 106 28.07 -8.01 -1.24
CA TRP A 106 26.90 -8.25 -0.38
C TRP A 106 26.84 -9.66 0.21
N LYS A 107 27.49 -10.66 -0.39
CA LYS A 107 27.55 -12.03 0.17
C LYS A 107 28.26 -12.12 1.53
N THR A 108 28.97 -11.07 1.96
CA THR A 108 29.85 -11.11 3.14
C THR A 108 29.53 -10.11 4.25
N GLY A 109 28.51 -9.26 4.10
CA GLY A 109 28.10 -8.25 5.10
C GLY A 109 26.62 -8.37 5.53
N ILE A 110 26.14 -7.47 6.40
CA ILE A 110 24.74 -7.45 6.90
C ILE A 110 23.69 -7.44 5.75
N GLY A 111 24.03 -6.85 4.60
CA GLY A 111 23.16 -6.83 3.40
C GLY A 111 22.94 -8.20 2.75
N GLY A 112 23.82 -9.18 2.96
CA GLY A 112 23.66 -10.55 2.46
C GLY A 112 22.61 -11.37 3.21
N ILE A 113 22.06 -10.82 4.30
CA ILE A 113 21.07 -11.50 5.13
C ILE A 113 19.66 -11.36 4.53
N LEU A 114 19.38 -10.35 3.69
CA LEU A 114 18.00 -10.04 3.31
C LEU A 114 17.71 -10.06 1.82
N ILE A 115 18.63 -9.70 0.92
CA ILE A 115 18.38 -9.87 -0.52
C ILE A 115 18.99 -11.22 -0.95
N PRO A 116 18.18 -12.21 -1.39
CA PRO A 116 18.71 -13.51 -1.76
C PRO A 116 19.82 -13.39 -2.81
N PRO A 117 20.92 -14.17 -2.68
CA PRO A 117 22.08 -14.05 -3.56
C PRO A 117 21.78 -14.39 -5.02
N ASP A 118 20.65 -15.07 -5.29
CA ASP A 118 20.17 -15.44 -6.62
C ASP A 118 19.16 -14.44 -7.20
N THR A 119 18.90 -13.31 -6.53
CA THR A 119 18.02 -12.24 -7.02
C THR A 119 18.48 -11.76 -8.40
N LYS A 120 17.60 -11.88 -9.39
CA LYS A 120 17.83 -11.42 -10.76
C LYS A 120 17.29 -10.01 -10.94
N PHE A 121 18.10 -9.16 -11.54
CA PHE A 121 17.73 -7.82 -11.97
C PHE A 121 17.66 -7.87 -13.49
N ASP A 122 16.46 -7.99 -14.06
CA ASP A 122 16.27 -7.97 -15.52
C ASP A 122 16.20 -6.51 -15.96
N MET A 123 17.25 -6.06 -16.65
CA MET A 123 17.35 -4.70 -17.14
C MET A 123 17.33 -4.69 -18.66
N LYS A 124 16.36 -3.98 -19.23
CA LYS A 124 16.21 -3.78 -20.67
C LYS A 124 16.43 -2.31 -21.00
N LYS A 125 17.33 -2.05 -21.94
CA LYS A 125 17.53 -0.73 -22.54
C LYS A 125 16.88 -0.71 -23.92
N SER A 126 16.09 0.32 -24.22
CA SER A 126 15.62 0.64 -25.57
C SER A 126 16.21 1.98 -25.96
N ASP A 127 16.97 2.00 -27.06
CA ASP A 127 17.50 3.25 -27.60
C ASP A 127 16.37 4.03 -28.27
N GLY A 128 16.26 5.31 -27.95
CA GLY A 128 15.29 6.20 -28.59
C GLY A 128 15.98 7.44 -29.14
N PHE A 129 15.31 8.15 -30.04
CA PHE A 129 15.92 9.30 -30.70
C PHE A 129 16.19 10.45 -29.73
N TRP A 130 15.20 10.91 -28.96
CA TRP A 130 15.39 11.97 -27.96
C TRP A 130 15.64 11.46 -26.54
N PHE A 131 15.18 10.25 -26.21
CA PHE A 131 15.30 9.64 -24.90
C PHE A 131 15.55 8.14 -25.03
N ASP A 132 16.49 7.61 -24.26
CA ASP A 132 16.66 6.17 -24.04
C ASP A 132 15.73 5.70 -22.91
N THR A 133 15.12 4.53 -23.06
CA THR A 133 14.26 3.93 -22.03
C THR A 133 15.00 2.81 -21.32
N TYR A 134 15.06 2.87 -20.00
CA TYR A 134 15.59 1.81 -19.14
C TYR A 134 14.45 1.20 -18.35
N ARG A 135 14.25 -0.10 -18.48
CA ARG A 135 13.27 -0.88 -17.72
C ARG A 135 13.99 -1.88 -16.84
N LEU A 136 13.72 -1.82 -15.53
CA LEU A 136 14.18 -2.78 -14.54
C LEU A 136 12.96 -3.53 -13.99
N ASP A 137 12.94 -4.84 -14.17
CA ASP A 137 12.03 -5.75 -13.50
C ASP A 137 12.84 -6.61 -12.51
N THR A 138 12.45 -6.62 -11.24
CA THR A 138 13.09 -7.47 -10.23
C THR A 138 12.08 -8.03 -9.25
N ASN A 139 12.35 -9.22 -8.74
CA ASN A 139 11.55 -9.86 -7.69
C ASN A 139 12.48 -10.20 -6.52
N ILE A 140 12.28 -9.51 -5.40
CA ILE A 140 13.05 -9.68 -4.18
C ILE A 140 12.21 -10.50 -3.20
N ASP A 141 12.51 -11.80 -3.10
CA ASP A 141 11.86 -12.72 -2.18
C ASP A 141 12.54 -12.70 -0.81
N LEU A 142 11.88 -12.04 0.16
CA LEU A 142 12.38 -11.91 1.53
C LEU A 142 11.89 -13.05 2.45
N SER A 143 11.46 -14.19 1.90
CA SER A 143 11.13 -15.39 2.67
C SER A 143 12.33 -15.96 3.41
N ILE A 144 12.14 -16.36 4.67
CA ILE A 144 13.24 -16.82 5.54
C ILE A 144 14.00 -18.01 4.95
N ASP A 145 13.30 -18.86 4.19
CA ASP A 145 13.85 -20.05 3.54
C ASP A 145 14.84 -19.69 2.40
N ARG A 146 14.78 -18.44 1.92
CA ARG A 146 15.67 -17.89 0.89
C ARG A 146 16.81 -17.06 1.47
N LEU A 147 16.76 -16.73 2.77
CA LEU A 147 17.79 -15.93 3.42
C LEU A 147 18.98 -16.80 3.82
N ASN A 148 20.17 -16.46 3.33
CA ASN A 148 21.39 -17.20 3.65
C ASN A 148 21.98 -16.72 4.99
N ILE A 149 21.40 -17.18 6.10
CA ILE A 149 21.95 -16.93 7.44
C ILE A 149 23.01 -18.00 7.73
N LYS A 150 24.29 -17.62 7.69
CA LYS A 150 25.41 -18.54 7.94
C LYS A 150 25.24 -19.30 9.26
N GLY A 151 25.20 -20.64 9.17
CA GLY A 151 25.15 -21.54 10.33
C GLY A 151 23.77 -21.71 10.98
N TYR A 152 22.69 -21.24 10.32
CA TYR A 152 21.37 -21.24 10.93
C TYR A 152 20.27 -21.68 9.95
N GLN A 153 19.62 -22.80 10.25
CA GLN A 153 18.47 -23.35 9.50
C GLN A 153 17.31 -23.47 10.48
N PRO A 154 16.43 -22.46 10.58
CA PRO A 154 15.39 -22.45 11.59
C PRO A 154 14.29 -23.47 11.27
N THR A 155 14.01 -24.40 12.19
CA THR A 155 12.89 -25.35 12.11
C THR A 155 11.92 -25.16 13.29
N GLY A 156 10.63 -25.49 13.10
CA GLY A 156 9.64 -25.50 14.19
C GLY A 156 9.32 -24.10 14.77
N GLN A 157 9.24 -23.99 16.11
CA GLN A 157 8.87 -22.74 16.80
C GLN A 157 9.89 -21.61 16.60
N VAL A 158 11.15 -21.97 16.40
CA VAL A 158 12.26 -21.04 16.18
C VAL A 158 12.14 -20.34 14.82
N LYS A 159 11.67 -21.07 13.78
CA LYS A 159 11.29 -20.49 12.49
C LYS A 159 10.15 -19.50 12.63
N LYS A 160 9.06 -19.88 13.31
CA LYS A 160 7.93 -18.99 13.55
C LYS A 160 8.32 -17.71 14.29
N LEU A 161 9.28 -17.79 15.22
CA LEU A 161 9.79 -16.62 15.94
C LEU A 161 10.65 -15.72 15.03
N ALA A 162 11.52 -16.31 14.22
CA ALA A 162 12.33 -15.56 13.25
C ALA A 162 11.46 -14.93 12.14
N ASP A 163 10.42 -15.62 11.68
CA ASP A 163 9.42 -15.09 10.74
C ASP A 163 8.70 -13.87 11.31
N ARG A 164 8.27 -13.93 12.58
CA ARG A 164 7.68 -12.77 13.27
C ARG A 164 8.65 -11.60 13.35
N TYR A 165 9.91 -11.88 13.64
CA TYR A 165 10.95 -10.86 13.76
C TYR A 165 11.28 -10.19 12.41
N ILE A 166 11.35 -10.96 11.32
CA ILE A 166 11.63 -10.46 9.97
C ILE A 166 10.41 -9.72 9.37
N ARG A 167 9.17 -10.14 9.70
CA ARG A 167 7.95 -9.40 9.33
C ARG A 167 7.90 -7.98 9.88
N GLN A 168 8.60 -7.73 10.99
CA GLN A 168 8.69 -6.42 11.62
C GLN A 168 9.85 -5.57 11.08
N ALA A 169 10.62 -6.08 10.12
CA ALA A 169 11.70 -5.32 9.49
C ALA A 169 11.12 -4.24 8.56
N ASP A 170 11.58 -3.01 8.74
CA ASP A 170 11.26 -1.87 7.88
C ASP A 170 12.37 -1.73 6.84
N ILE A 171 12.09 -2.17 5.62
CA ILE A 171 13.06 -2.19 4.52
C ILE A 171 12.57 -1.23 3.44
N GLU A 172 13.37 -0.22 3.13
CA GLU A 172 13.02 0.80 2.14
C GLU A 172 14.13 0.90 1.08
N ILE A 173 13.72 0.96 -0.19
CA ILE A 173 14.61 1.28 -1.32
C ILE A 173 14.17 2.64 -1.84
N LYS A 174 15.10 3.59 -1.89
CA LYS A 174 14.94 4.91 -2.49
C LYS A 174 15.82 5.02 -3.71
N LEU A 175 15.25 5.57 -4.78
CA LEU A 175 15.95 5.88 -6.00
C LEU A 175 15.76 7.35 -6.33
N HIS A 176 16.87 8.03 -6.54
CA HIS A 176 16.95 9.42 -6.93
C HIS A 176 17.58 9.48 -8.32
N GLY A 177 16.89 10.03 -9.31
CA GLY A 177 17.35 10.14 -10.69
C GLY A 177 17.73 11.57 -11.08
N PRO A 178 18.48 11.75 -12.18
CA PRO A 178 18.97 13.07 -12.58
C PRO A 178 17.94 13.88 -13.39
N LYS A 179 16.96 13.23 -14.06
CA LYS A 179 15.77 13.84 -14.70
C LYS A 179 14.74 12.77 -15.15
N VAL A 180 13.46 13.19 -15.24
CA VAL A 180 12.18 12.45 -15.47
C VAL A 180 12.25 10.92 -15.39
N ILE A 181 11.87 10.37 -14.23
CA ILE A 181 11.58 8.95 -14.08
C ILE A 181 10.06 8.77 -14.26
N GLY A 182 9.64 8.15 -15.36
CA GLY A 182 8.23 7.79 -15.59
C GLY A 182 7.97 6.41 -15.01
N LEU A 183 7.33 6.34 -13.83
CA LEU A 183 7.31 5.11 -13.03
C LEU A 183 6.09 4.24 -13.21
N GLN A 184 6.34 2.94 -13.09
CA GLN A 184 5.36 1.87 -12.92
C GLN A 184 5.70 1.15 -11.60
N ASN A 185 4.81 1.20 -10.60
CA ASN A 185 4.83 0.40 -9.35
C ASN A 185 5.71 0.86 -8.14
N GLY A 186 5.77 2.15 -7.80
CA GLY A 186 6.31 2.65 -6.51
C GLY A 186 5.20 3.05 -5.52
N GLU A 187 5.46 2.98 -4.20
CA GLU A 187 4.44 3.31 -3.17
C GLU A 187 4.19 4.81 -3.02
N LYS A 188 5.21 5.63 -3.27
CA LYS A 188 5.14 7.09 -3.20
C LYS A 188 5.93 7.70 -4.35
N ILE A 189 5.29 8.61 -5.07
CA ILE A 189 5.91 9.46 -6.10
C ILE A 189 5.81 10.89 -5.60
N ASP A 190 6.94 11.59 -5.49
CA ASP A 190 6.93 13.02 -5.23
C ASP A 190 6.62 13.77 -6.53
N TRP A 191 5.37 14.18 -6.70
CA TRP A 191 4.93 14.89 -7.91
C TRP A 191 5.52 16.31 -8.02
N SER A 192 6.08 16.85 -6.94
CA SER A 192 6.86 18.10 -6.98
C SER A 192 8.28 17.87 -7.50
N ASN A 193 8.76 16.62 -7.49
CA ASN A 193 10.11 16.24 -7.87
C ASN A 193 10.11 14.84 -8.53
N TYR A 194 9.83 14.77 -9.85
CA TYR A 194 9.72 13.56 -10.71
C TYR A 194 10.99 12.69 -10.83
N HIS A 195 11.86 12.76 -9.83
CA HIS A 195 13.20 12.20 -9.77
C HIS A 195 13.34 11.24 -8.60
N ASP A 196 12.42 11.26 -7.63
CA ASP A 196 12.54 10.49 -6.40
C ASP A 196 11.45 9.42 -6.28
N VAL A 197 11.86 8.20 -5.94
CA VAL A 197 11.00 7.02 -5.86
C VAL A 197 11.32 6.24 -4.60
N SER A 198 10.30 5.69 -3.95
CA SER A 198 10.53 4.70 -2.90
C SER A 198 9.66 3.46 -3.01
N TRP A 199 10.25 2.32 -2.63
CA TRP A 199 9.61 1.04 -2.42
C TRP A 199 9.83 0.62 -0.98
N LYS A 200 8.78 0.17 -0.31
CA LYS A 200 8.93 -0.61 0.91
C LYS A 200 8.90 -2.08 0.56
N LEU A 201 9.83 -2.83 1.13
CA LEU A 201 9.89 -4.27 1.00
C LEU A 201 9.35 -4.92 2.27
N TYR A 202 8.54 -5.96 2.08
CA TYR A 202 7.91 -6.69 3.15
C TYR A 202 8.65 -7.99 3.39
N GLY A 203 9.12 -8.17 4.63
CA GLY A 203 9.73 -9.42 5.08
C GLY A 203 8.77 -10.60 4.91
N THR A 204 9.32 -11.79 4.67
CA THR A 204 8.59 -13.05 4.45
C THR A 204 7.76 -13.16 3.15
N LYS A 205 7.84 -12.18 2.24
CA LYS A 205 7.10 -12.16 0.97
C LYS A 205 8.01 -11.94 -0.24
N ALA A 206 7.49 -12.31 -1.42
CA ALA A 206 8.03 -11.88 -2.72
C ALA A 206 7.62 -10.43 -3.00
N ASN A 207 8.60 -9.57 -3.26
CA ASN A 207 8.40 -8.16 -3.54
C ASN A 207 8.75 -7.91 -5.01
N GLN A 208 7.75 -7.63 -5.84
CA GLN A 208 7.96 -7.27 -7.24
C GLN A 208 8.22 -5.77 -7.37
N LEU A 209 9.37 -5.41 -7.92
CA LEU A 209 9.72 -4.03 -8.23
C LEU A 209 9.83 -3.85 -9.73
N GLN A 210 9.21 -2.79 -10.22
CA GLN A 210 9.34 -2.34 -11.59
C GLN A 210 9.80 -0.88 -11.58
N LEU A 211 10.70 -0.56 -12.49
CA LEU A 211 11.22 0.78 -12.68
C LEU A 211 11.36 1.02 -14.17
N ILE A 212 10.79 2.12 -14.65
CA ILE A 212 11.01 2.60 -16.02
C ILE A 212 11.59 4.01 -15.89
N ALA A 213 12.70 4.27 -16.58
CA ALA A 213 13.39 5.55 -16.57
C ALA A 213 13.61 6.03 -18.01
N TYR A 214 13.36 7.32 -18.25
CA TYR A 214 13.55 7.97 -19.55
C TYR A 214 14.74 8.92 -19.44
N VAL A 215 15.85 8.57 -20.08
CA VAL A 215 17.11 9.33 -20.00
C VAL A 215 17.34 10.07 -21.31
N PRO A 216 17.57 11.39 -21.33
CA PRO A 216 17.82 12.14 -22.57
C PRO A 216 18.98 11.55 -23.37
N ASN A 217 18.77 11.33 -24.68
CA ASN A 217 19.80 10.89 -25.61
C ASN A 217 20.57 12.12 -26.15
N PRO A 218 21.81 12.38 -25.70
CA PRO A 218 22.55 13.58 -26.07
C PRO A 218 22.77 13.70 -27.58
N THR A 219 22.95 12.57 -28.27
CA THR A 219 23.16 12.54 -29.72
C THR A 219 21.94 13.03 -30.48
N GLY A 220 20.74 12.59 -30.12
CA GLY A 220 19.51 13.04 -30.78
C GLY A 220 19.19 14.51 -30.53
N TRP A 221 19.46 15.02 -29.32
CA TRP A 221 19.32 16.45 -29.01
C TRP A 221 20.31 17.32 -29.80
N ILE A 222 21.55 16.87 -29.99
CA ILE A 222 22.53 17.56 -30.83
C ILE A 222 22.09 17.58 -32.30
N ILE A 223 21.65 16.43 -32.83
CA ILE A 223 21.16 16.33 -34.21
C ILE A 223 19.96 17.28 -34.42
N THR A 224 19.01 17.27 -33.49
CA THR A 224 17.82 18.15 -33.52
C THR A 224 18.25 19.62 -33.55
N GLY A 225 19.22 20.01 -32.71
CA GLY A 225 19.78 21.37 -32.70
C GLY A 225 20.42 21.77 -34.03
N ILE A 226 21.21 20.89 -34.64
CA ILE A 226 21.84 21.14 -35.94
C ILE A 226 20.79 21.30 -37.05
N VAL A 227 19.78 20.43 -37.10
CA VAL A 227 18.69 20.50 -38.08
C VAL A 227 17.89 21.80 -37.95
N LEU A 228 17.59 22.22 -36.72
CA LEU A 228 16.94 23.50 -36.44
C LEU A 228 17.78 24.69 -36.93
N LEU A 229 19.09 24.68 -36.66
CA LEU A 229 20.01 25.73 -37.12
C LEU A 229 20.09 25.81 -38.64
N ILE A 230 20.15 24.67 -39.33
CA ILE A 230 20.13 24.61 -40.81
C ILE A 230 18.79 25.14 -41.33
N GLY A 231 17.67 24.73 -40.74
CA GLY A 231 16.34 25.19 -41.12
C GLY A 231 16.16 26.70 -40.96
N VAL A 232 16.62 27.26 -39.83
CA VAL A 232 16.64 28.71 -39.58
C VAL A 232 17.57 29.41 -40.58
N GLY A 233 18.75 28.86 -40.86
CA GLY A 233 19.69 29.41 -41.84
C GLY A 233 19.10 29.47 -43.26
N LEU A 234 18.45 28.40 -43.71
CA LEU A 234 17.76 28.33 -45.00
C LEU A 234 16.56 29.29 -45.05
N PHE A 235 15.80 29.40 -43.96
CA PHE A 235 14.70 30.35 -43.83
C PHE A 235 15.19 31.79 -43.92
N LEU A 236 16.24 32.15 -43.17
CA LEU A 236 16.84 33.48 -43.22
C LEU A 236 17.43 33.78 -44.59
N TYR A 237 18.11 32.82 -45.22
CA TYR A 237 18.61 32.94 -46.59
C TYR A 237 17.47 33.18 -47.58
N TRP A 238 16.39 32.40 -47.51
CA TRP A 238 15.21 32.56 -48.35
C TRP A 238 14.54 33.92 -48.15
N VAL A 239 14.37 34.36 -46.90
CA VAL A 239 13.83 35.68 -46.57
C VAL A 239 14.73 36.78 -47.16
N PHE A 240 16.04 36.75 -46.92
CA PHE A 240 16.95 37.77 -47.42
C PHE A 240 17.00 37.83 -48.95
N HIS A 241 16.93 36.67 -49.61
CA HIS A 241 17.10 36.59 -51.06
C HIS A 241 15.82 36.83 -51.85
N ARG A 242 14.63 36.47 -51.32
CA ARG A 242 13.34 36.78 -51.95
C ARG A 242 12.81 38.16 -51.57
N VAL A 243 12.93 38.60 -50.30
CA VAL A 243 12.41 39.90 -49.83
C VAL A 243 13.04 41.10 -50.55
N ARG A 244 14.29 40.99 -51.00
CA ARG A 244 14.97 42.04 -51.78
C ARG A 244 14.41 42.30 -53.19
N ARG A 245 13.51 41.45 -53.72
CA ARG A 245 13.04 41.54 -55.12
C ARG A 245 11.52 41.69 -55.31
N LEU A 246 10.77 42.09 -54.29
CA LEU A 246 9.31 42.02 -54.32
C LEU A 246 8.62 43.38 -54.50
N ARG A 247 7.94 43.57 -55.64
CA ARG A 247 6.88 44.57 -55.82
C ARG A 247 5.61 44.14 -55.08
N ARG A 248 4.84 45.11 -54.57
CA ARG A 248 3.67 44.98 -53.67
C ARG A 248 2.65 43.87 -54.01
N GLN A 249 2.51 43.43 -55.26
CA GLN A 249 1.59 42.35 -55.63
C GLN A 249 2.03 40.95 -55.16
N GLN A 250 3.33 40.70 -54.93
CA GLN A 250 3.82 39.39 -54.51
C GLN A 250 3.89 39.18 -52.98
N LEU A 251 3.57 40.21 -52.18
CA LEU A 251 3.41 40.08 -50.72
C LEU A 251 2.24 39.15 -50.35
N LYS A 252 1.17 39.13 -51.16
CA LYS A 252 0.04 38.20 -50.96
C LYS A 252 0.45 36.73 -51.12
N THR A 253 1.33 36.43 -52.09
CA THR A 253 1.84 35.07 -52.32
C THR A 253 2.77 34.60 -51.20
N ILE A 254 3.45 35.52 -50.53
CA ILE A 254 4.32 35.24 -49.37
C ILE A 254 3.49 34.98 -48.13
N SER A 255 2.42 35.74 -47.89
CA SER A 255 1.47 35.45 -46.82
C SER A 255 0.87 34.05 -46.98
N ILE A 256 0.54 33.65 -48.21
CA ILE A 256 0.05 32.29 -48.51
C ILE A 256 1.15 31.24 -48.32
N SER A 257 2.39 31.52 -48.74
CA SER A 257 3.51 30.57 -48.56
C SER A 257 3.91 30.39 -47.08
N LEU A 258 3.89 31.47 -46.29
CA LEU A 258 4.09 31.41 -44.84
C LEU A 258 2.94 30.70 -44.13
N LEU A 259 1.70 30.92 -44.56
CA LEU A 259 0.53 30.19 -44.07
C LEU A 259 0.64 28.70 -44.41
N VAL A 260 1.07 28.35 -45.63
CA VAL A 260 1.32 26.95 -46.04
C VAL A 260 2.49 26.35 -45.25
N CYS A 261 3.59 27.07 -45.01
CA CYS A 261 4.67 26.58 -44.14
C CYS A 261 4.23 26.46 -42.67
N LEU A 262 3.34 27.30 -42.17
CA LEU A 262 2.75 27.18 -40.83
C LEU A 262 1.73 26.04 -40.75
N ILE A 263 0.99 25.76 -41.81
CA ILE A 263 0.03 24.65 -41.89
C ILE A 263 0.76 23.32 -42.11
N VAL A 264 1.80 23.28 -42.94
CA VAL A 264 2.64 22.08 -43.16
C VAL A 264 3.58 21.88 -41.99
N GLY A 265 4.16 22.92 -41.42
CA GLY A 265 4.99 22.86 -40.21
C GLY A 265 4.17 22.54 -38.96
N GLY A 266 2.97 23.11 -38.84
CA GLY A 266 2.00 22.78 -37.78
C GLY A 266 1.33 21.43 -37.98
N GLY A 267 1.13 20.99 -39.23
CA GLY A 267 0.63 19.66 -39.58
C GLY A 267 1.68 18.57 -39.39
N ALA A 268 2.94 18.86 -39.72
CA ALA A 268 4.07 18.02 -39.35
C ALA A 268 4.23 18.00 -37.82
N TRP A 269 4.07 19.13 -37.13
CA TRP A 269 4.05 19.14 -35.68
C TRP A 269 2.87 18.33 -35.13
N TRP A 270 1.70 18.31 -35.75
CA TRP A 270 0.56 17.50 -35.27
C TRP A 270 0.75 15.99 -35.55
N VAL A 271 1.34 15.64 -36.69
CA VAL A 271 1.67 14.25 -37.08
C VAL A 271 2.87 13.70 -36.29
N PHE A 272 3.84 14.54 -35.94
CA PHE A 272 5.01 14.17 -35.14
C PHE A 272 4.86 14.55 -33.66
N ALA A 273 3.80 15.25 -33.23
CA ALA A 273 3.57 15.63 -31.83
C ALA A 273 3.35 14.39 -30.95
N GLU A 274 2.66 13.39 -31.50
CA GLU A 274 2.47 12.10 -30.85
C GLU A 274 3.81 11.40 -30.61
N ASP A 275 4.81 11.60 -31.47
CA ASP A 275 6.18 11.07 -31.32
C ASP A 275 7.10 11.98 -30.48
N THR A 276 6.92 13.32 -30.48
CA THR A 276 7.70 14.25 -29.61
C THR A 276 7.26 14.19 -28.15
N SER A 277 6.11 13.56 -27.89
CA SER A 277 5.67 13.13 -26.56
C SER A 277 6.22 11.73 -26.27
N SER A 278 7.51 11.49 -26.49
CA SER A 278 8.12 10.15 -26.37
C SER A 278 8.25 9.67 -24.92
N ALA A 279 7.81 10.46 -23.94
CA ALA A 279 7.38 9.93 -22.65
C ALA A 279 5.87 9.71 -22.73
N PRO A 280 5.38 8.46 -22.81
CA PRO A 280 4.00 8.18 -22.49
C PRO A 280 3.67 8.87 -21.16
N PRO A 281 2.49 9.49 -20.99
CA PRO A 281 2.07 9.92 -19.66
C PRO A 281 2.22 8.70 -18.73
N PRO A 282 2.80 8.86 -17.52
CA PRO A 282 3.01 7.74 -16.61
C PRO A 282 1.69 7.01 -16.48
N THR A 283 1.68 5.81 -17.04
CA THR A 283 0.46 5.03 -17.15
C THR A 283 0.21 4.54 -15.75
N ARG A 284 -0.83 5.08 -15.11
CA ARG A 284 -1.47 4.47 -13.93
C ARG A 284 -1.50 2.97 -14.11
N GLN A 285 -1.35 2.21 -13.01
CA GLN A 285 -1.53 0.76 -12.99
C GLN A 285 -2.63 0.33 -13.98
N ILE A 286 -2.22 -0.05 -15.19
CA ILE A 286 -2.99 -0.99 -15.97
C ILE A 286 -2.40 -2.30 -15.49
N VAL A 287 -2.89 -2.78 -14.34
CA VAL A 287 -3.27 -4.18 -14.32
C VAL A 287 -4.17 -4.25 -15.54
N THR A 288 -3.69 -4.89 -16.60
CA THR A 288 -4.64 -5.35 -17.59
C THR A 288 -5.41 -6.35 -16.78
N GLN A 289 -6.49 -5.92 -16.11
CA GLN A 289 -7.44 -6.83 -15.53
C GLN A 289 -7.73 -7.72 -16.72
N GLY A 290 -7.33 -8.99 -16.62
CA GLY A 290 -7.91 -9.99 -17.48
C GLY A 290 -9.40 -9.67 -17.47
N LYS A 291 -10.08 -9.75 -18.60
CA LYS A 291 -11.49 -9.32 -18.79
C LYS A 291 -12.48 -9.91 -17.75
N SER A 292 -11.99 -10.74 -16.82
CA SER A 292 -12.60 -11.46 -15.73
C SER A 292 -12.00 -11.19 -14.32
N GLU A 293 -11.12 -10.22 -14.07
CA GLU A 293 -10.60 -9.96 -12.70
C GLU A 293 -11.38 -8.84 -12.00
N ILE A 294 -11.75 -9.01 -10.72
CA ILE A 294 -12.54 -8.04 -9.93
C ILE A 294 -11.95 -7.84 -8.52
N VAL A 295 -12.39 -6.81 -7.80
CA VAL A 295 -12.06 -6.58 -6.38
C VAL A 295 -13.36 -6.41 -5.58
N PRO A 296 -13.95 -7.49 -5.05
CA PRO A 296 -15.20 -7.41 -4.29
C PRO A 296 -15.03 -6.68 -2.95
N THR A 297 -16.04 -5.91 -2.59
CA THR A 297 -16.18 -5.32 -1.25
C THR A 297 -17.28 -6.06 -0.50
N PHE A 298 -16.92 -6.81 0.54
CA PHE A 298 -17.88 -7.52 1.38
C PHE A 298 -18.38 -6.63 2.51
N LEU A 299 -19.70 -6.54 2.66
CA LEU A 299 -20.40 -5.67 3.59
C LEU A 299 -21.10 -6.52 4.65
N VAL A 300 -20.66 -6.40 5.91
CA VAL A 300 -21.10 -7.24 7.05
C VAL A 300 -21.87 -6.41 8.07
N HIS A 301 -23.12 -6.80 8.35
CA HIS A 301 -23.99 -6.06 9.26
C HIS A 301 -23.64 -6.30 10.73
N GLY A 302 -24.15 -5.43 11.62
CA GLY A 302 -24.01 -5.59 13.06
C GLY A 302 -25.04 -6.53 13.70
N LEU A 303 -25.04 -6.54 15.03
CA LEU A 303 -26.08 -7.17 15.85
C LEU A 303 -27.47 -6.62 15.47
N PHE A 304 -28.45 -7.49 15.29
CA PHE A 304 -29.79 -7.16 14.76
C PHE A 304 -29.80 -6.57 13.34
N GLY A 305 -28.68 -6.68 12.64
CA GLY A 305 -28.56 -6.24 11.26
C GLY A 305 -29.30 -7.18 10.32
N THR A 306 -29.70 -6.64 9.16
CA THR A 306 -30.43 -7.42 8.15
C THR A 306 -29.83 -7.16 6.77
N GLU A 307 -30.38 -7.83 5.76
CA GLU A 307 -30.12 -7.56 4.34
C GLU A 307 -30.25 -6.07 3.94
N ARG A 308 -30.98 -5.26 4.73
CA ARG A 308 -31.24 -3.85 4.46
C ARG A 308 -30.16 -2.89 4.94
N THR A 309 -29.25 -3.33 5.82
CA THR A 309 -28.26 -2.46 6.47
C THR A 309 -27.48 -1.61 5.46
N PHE A 310 -26.93 -2.21 4.41
CA PHE A 310 -26.09 -1.49 3.44
C PHE A 310 -26.80 -1.10 2.13
N VAL A 311 -28.11 -1.36 2.00
CA VAL A 311 -28.83 -1.05 0.75
C VAL A 311 -28.69 0.43 0.34
N PRO A 312 -28.86 1.42 1.24
CA PRO A 312 -28.72 2.82 0.84
C PRO A 312 -27.29 3.19 0.39
N MET A 313 -26.26 2.57 0.99
CA MET A 313 -24.87 2.77 0.60
C MET A 313 -24.60 2.21 -0.80
N ILE A 314 -25.08 1.00 -1.07
CA ILE A 314 -24.94 0.35 -2.37
C ILE A 314 -25.62 1.18 -3.44
N GLN A 315 -26.88 1.59 -3.21
CA GLN A 315 -27.61 2.46 -4.13
C GLN A 315 -26.86 3.76 -4.41
N ASN A 316 -26.25 4.38 -3.38
CA ASN A 316 -25.45 5.59 -3.58
C ASN A 316 -24.24 5.33 -4.51
N PHE A 317 -23.54 4.21 -4.32
CA PHE A 317 -22.31 3.91 -5.05
C PHE A 317 -22.62 3.48 -6.49
N THR A 318 -23.67 2.68 -6.69
CA THR A 318 -24.13 2.26 -8.02
C THR A 318 -24.67 3.43 -8.83
N ASN A 319 -25.45 4.33 -8.22
CA ASN A 319 -25.97 5.53 -8.91
C ASN A 319 -24.84 6.47 -9.35
N LYS A 320 -23.70 6.45 -8.66
CA LYS A 320 -22.49 7.20 -9.00
C LYS A 320 -21.55 6.44 -9.94
N LYS A 321 -21.89 5.22 -10.36
CA LYS A 321 -21.14 4.38 -11.31
C LYS A 321 -19.69 4.11 -10.89
N VAL A 322 -19.42 4.04 -9.58
CA VAL A 322 -18.08 3.73 -9.05
C VAL A 322 -17.94 2.28 -8.58
N ALA A 323 -19.06 1.59 -8.38
CA ALA A 323 -19.15 0.21 -7.92
C ALA A 323 -20.48 -0.39 -8.38
N ASP A 324 -20.56 -1.72 -8.42
CA ASP A 324 -21.77 -2.44 -8.84
C ASP A 324 -22.47 -3.12 -7.64
N ASP A 325 -23.76 -3.41 -7.77
CA ASP A 325 -24.43 -4.33 -6.83
C ASP A 325 -23.93 -5.74 -7.13
N GLY A 326 -22.99 -6.24 -6.33
CA GLY A 326 -22.37 -7.56 -6.48
C GLY A 326 -23.28 -8.71 -6.06
N GLY A 327 -24.42 -8.41 -5.45
CA GLY A 327 -25.39 -9.38 -4.98
C GLY A 327 -25.36 -9.59 -3.47
N ARG A 328 -25.63 -10.82 -3.02
CA ARG A 328 -25.88 -11.14 -1.60
C ARG A 328 -25.50 -12.57 -1.27
N CYS A 329 -24.91 -12.79 -0.12
CA CYS A 329 -24.69 -14.10 0.49
C CYS A 329 -25.50 -14.21 1.78
N ASP A 330 -26.44 -15.16 1.81
CA ASP A 330 -27.25 -15.48 2.98
C ASP A 330 -26.65 -16.69 3.71
N VAL A 331 -26.38 -16.55 4.99
CA VAL A 331 -25.86 -17.64 5.84
C VAL A 331 -26.95 -18.07 6.82
N THR A 332 -27.31 -19.34 6.75
CA THR A 332 -28.30 -19.95 7.66
C THR A 332 -27.73 -20.10 9.07
N ARG A 333 -28.61 -20.36 10.07
CA ARG A 333 -28.19 -20.58 11.47
C ARG A 333 -27.22 -21.76 11.67
N SER A 334 -27.19 -22.72 10.73
CA SER A 334 -26.23 -23.83 10.74
C SER A 334 -24.90 -23.51 10.06
N GLY A 335 -24.73 -22.29 9.53
CA GLY A 335 -23.52 -21.83 8.87
C GLY A 335 -23.44 -22.13 7.37
N LYS A 336 -24.48 -22.71 6.76
CA LYS A 336 -24.51 -22.88 5.29
C LYS A 336 -24.71 -21.53 4.61
N ALA A 337 -23.74 -21.12 3.79
CA ALA A 337 -23.80 -19.91 2.97
C ALA A 337 -24.33 -20.18 1.55
N THR A 338 -25.22 -19.31 1.07
CA THR A 338 -25.73 -19.33 -0.32
C THR A 338 -25.66 -17.94 -0.91
N CYS A 339 -24.96 -17.80 -2.05
CA CYS A 339 -24.79 -16.50 -2.70
C CYS A 339 -25.62 -16.36 -3.99
N SER A 340 -26.20 -15.19 -4.17
CA SER A 340 -26.69 -14.63 -5.43
C SER A 340 -25.62 -13.68 -5.95
N VAL A 341 -25.01 -13.99 -7.09
CA VAL A 341 -23.94 -13.19 -7.69
C VAL A 341 -24.48 -12.39 -8.88
N LYS A 342 -24.05 -11.14 -9.02
CA LYS A 342 -24.39 -10.28 -10.17
C LYS A 342 -23.12 -9.88 -10.94
N PRO A 343 -23.22 -9.59 -12.25
CA PRO A 343 -22.09 -9.07 -13.02
C PRO A 343 -21.58 -7.74 -12.46
N SER A 344 -20.28 -7.51 -12.54
CA SER A 344 -19.65 -6.25 -12.12
C SER A 344 -18.89 -5.59 -13.27
N PRO A 345 -19.55 -4.76 -14.10
CA PRO A 345 -18.90 -3.99 -15.16
C PRO A 345 -17.82 -3.01 -14.69
N THR A 346 -17.90 -2.47 -13.46
CA THR A 346 -16.87 -1.57 -12.92
C THR A 346 -15.67 -2.31 -12.35
N GLY A 347 -15.75 -3.64 -12.21
CA GLY A 347 -14.74 -4.44 -11.52
C GLY A 347 -14.80 -4.38 -9.99
N TYR A 348 -15.73 -3.61 -9.41
CA TYR A 348 -15.87 -3.40 -7.97
C TYR A 348 -17.26 -3.78 -7.46
N PRO A 349 -17.58 -5.09 -7.31
CA PRO A 349 -18.87 -5.52 -6.80
C PRO A 349 -18.99 -5.30 -5.28
N LEU A 350 -20.08 -4.69 -4.85
CA LEU A 350 -20.48 -4.58 -3.46
C LEU A 350 -21.34 -5.78 -3.05
N VAL A 351 -20.82 -6.66 -2.20
CA VAL A 351 -21.46 -7.92 -1.82
C VAL A 351 -21.98 -7.84 -0.40
N ARG A 352 -23.29 -8.01 -0.21
CA ARG A 352 -23.90 -8.04 1.14
C ARG A 352 -23.76 -9.43 1.74
N ILE A 353 -23.28 -9.52 2.98
CA ILE A 353 -23.30 -10.76 3.76
C ILE A 353 -24.37 -10.62 4.84
N VAL A 354 -25.25 -11.61 4.95
CA VAL A 354 -26.39 -11.61 5.86
C VAL A 354 -26.38 -12.88 6.70
N PHE A 355 -26.33 -12.73 8.01
CA PHE A 355 -26.42 -13.84 8.96
C PHE A 355 -27.87 -13.99 9.42
N ALA A 356 -28.45 -15.19 9.27
CA ALA A 356 -29.81 -15.49 9.73
C ALA A 356 -29.91 -15.63 11.26
N ASP A 357 -28.79 -15.84 11.93
CA ASP A 357 -28.63 -15.67 13.38
C ASP A 357 -27.76 -14.44 13.60
N ASP A 358 -28.41 -13.29 13.70
CA ASP A 358 -27.79 -11.98 13.85
C ASP A 358 -27.31 -11.70 15.28
N GLU A 359 -27.45 -12.68 16.19
CA GLU A 359 -26.99 -12.66 17.57
C GLU A 359 -25.96 -13.76 17.89
N ALA A 360 -25.47 -14.47 16.87
CA ALA A 360 -24.51 -15.55 17.02
C ALA A 360 -23.16 -15.11 17.61
N SER A 361 -22.38 -16.07 18.11
CA SER A 361 -21.05 -15.78 18.67
C SER A 361 -20.12 -15.18 17.62
N LEU A 362 -19.10 -14.41 18.04
CA LEU A 362 -18.08 -13.90 17.12
C LEU A 362 -17.32 -15.04 16.43
N ALA A 363 -17.15 -16.16 17.13
CA ALA A 363 -16.49 -17.34 16.59
C ALA A 363 -17.30 -17.98 15.44
N ASP A 364 -18.63 -18.02 15.56
CA ASP A 364 -19.49 -18.56 14.50
C ASP A 364 -19.58 -17.58 13.32
N GLN A 365 -19.73 -16.28 13.59
CA GLN A 365 -19.74 -15.27 12.53
C GLN A 365 -18.43 -15.22 11.74
N GLN A 366 -17.27 -15.45 12.37
CA GLN A 366 -16.00 -15.61 11.65
C GLN A 366 -16.01 -16.81 10.69
N LYS A 367 -16.53 -17.97 11.12
CA LYS A 367 -16.66 -19.15 10.25
C LYS A 367 -17.64 -18.87 9.09
N TRP A 368 -18.73 -18.18 9.38
CA TRP A 368 -19.77 -17.84 8.43
C TRP A 368 -19.32 -16.81 7.40
N LEU A 369 -18.52 -15.82 7.81
CA LEU A 369 -17.88 -14.87 6.92
C LEU A 369 -16.94 -15.56 5.94
N ASN A 370 -16.08 -16.46 6.44
CA ASN A 370 -15.23 -17.32 5.60
C ASN A 370 -16.05 -18.14 4.60
N ALA A 371 -17.10 -18.82 5.07
CA ALA A 371 -17.98 -19.62 4.22
C ALA A 371 -18.72 -18.78 3.17
N ALA A 372 -19.15 -17.56 3.51
CA ALA A 372 -19.82 -16.66 2.60
C ALA A 372 -18.90 -16.16 1.48
N ILE A 373 -17.66 -15.77 1.82
CA ILE A 373 -16.68 -15.31 0.83
C ILE A 373 -16.29 -16.48 -0.09
N ALA A 374 -16.04 -17.67 0.45
CA ALA A 374 -15.76 -18.86 -0.35
C ALA A 374 -16.95 -19.27 -1.26
N ALA A 375 -18.18 -19.19 -0.75
CA ALA A 375 -19.38 -19.47 -1.55
C ALA A 375 -19.63 -18.42 -2.65
N TYR A 376 -19.21 -17.17 -2.43
CA TYR A 376 -19.24 -16.12 -3.44
C TYR A 376 -18.21 -16.41 -4.54
N ASP A 377 -16.97 -16.69 -4.16
CA ASP A 377 -15.88 -17.04 -5.08
C ASP A 377 -16.27 -18.23 -5.97
N ALA A 378 -16.75 -19.32 -5.37
CA ALA A 378 -17.17 -20.52 -6.10
C ALA A 378 -18.30 -20.28 -7.12
N LYS A 379 -19.12 -19.24 -6.94
CA LYS A 379 -20.22 -18.89 -7.87
C LYS A 379 -19.84 -17.79 -8.84
N GLN A 380 -18.83 -17.00 -8.52
CA GLN A 380 -18.42 -15.88 -9.35
C GLN A 380 -17.61 -16.42 -10.54
N LYS A 381 -17.91 -15.88 -11.73
CA LYS A 381 -17.18 -16.25 -12.95
C LYS A 381 -15.86 -15.50 -13.09
N ALA A 382 -15.79 -14.35 -12.43
CA ALA A 382 -14.61 -13.52 -12.35
C ALA A 382 -13.69 -13.99 -11.21
N THR A 383 -12.38 -13.94 -11.44
CA THR A 383 -11.37 -14.27 -10.42
C THR A 383 -11.07 -13.04 -9.56
N PHE A 384 -10.75 -13.26 -8.28
CA PHE A 384 -10.22 -12.19 -7.43
C PHE A 384 -9.24 -12.74 -6.40
N ALA A 385 -8.09 -12.07 -6.28
CA ALA A 385 -7.14 -12.30 -5.20
C ALA A 385 -7.26 -11.22 -4.11
N ASP A 386 -7.72 -10.03 -4.47
CA ASP A 386 -7.88 -8.88 -3.58
C ASP A 386 -9.33 -8.69 -3.17
N ILE A 387 -9.56 -8.36 -1.90
CA ILE A 387 -10.88 -8.02 -1.37
C ILE A 387 -10.83 -6.75 -0.52
N GLN A 388 -11.99 -6.15 -0.33
CA GLN A 388 -12.22 -5.04 0.60
C GLN A 388 -13.32 -5.44 1.57
N LEU A 389 -13.26 -4.90 2.78
CA LEU A 389 -14.22 -5.24 3.83
C LEU A 389 -14.82 -3.98 4.45
N VAL A 390 -16.13 -4.00 4.66
CA VAL A 390 -16.85 -2.95 5.40
C VAL A 390 -17.72 -3.63 6.43
N GLY A 391 -17.59 -3.24 7.70
CA GLY A 391 -18.39 -3.78 8.78
C GLY A 391 -19.03 -2.69 9.61
N HIS A 392 -20.30 -2.88 9.99
CA HIS A 392 -20.99 -2.01 10.94
C HIS A 392 -21.12 -2.69 12.30
N SER A 393 -20.86 -1.96 13.38
CA SER A 393 -20.98 -2.45 14.75
C SER A 393 -20.24 -3.79 14.92
N MET A 394 -20.93 -4.86 15.35
CA MET A 394 -20.38 -6.22 15.44
C MET A 394 -19.75 -6.73 14.14
N GLY A 395 -20.35 -6.46 12.97
CA GLY A 395 -19.76 -6.85 11.69
C GLY A 395 -18.42 -6.19 11.40
N GLY A 396 -18.15 -5.03 12.02
CA GLY A 396 -16.83 -4.40 12.00
C GLY A 396 -15.79 -5.18 12.80
N VAL A 397 -16.19 -5.80 13.90
CA VAL A 397 -15.34 -6.71 14.68
C VAL A 397 -15.04 -7.97 13.86
N ASP A 398 -16.02 -8.51 13.14
CA ASP A 398 -15.84 -9.70 12.31
C ASP A 398 -14.89 -9.48 11.14
N VAL A 399 -15.02 -8.36 10.40
CA VAL A 399 -14.11 -8.06 9.29
C VAL A 399 -12.69 -7.78 9.77
N VAL A 400 -12.55 -7.17 10.94
CA VAL A 400 -11.25 -6.96 11.59
C VAL A 400 -10.63 -8.29 11.99
N ALA A 401 -11.41 -9.18 12.60
CA ALA A 401 -10.96 -10.52 12.95
C ALA A 401 -10.59 -11.38 11.73
N TYR A 402 -11.33 -11.26 10.63
CA TYR A 402 -11.02 -11.91 9.35
C TYR A 402 -9.67 -11.43 8.80
N THR A 403 -9.37 -10.14 8.95
CA THR A 403 -8.12 -9.53 8.45
C THR A 403 -6.87 -10.06 9.15
N VAL A 404 -6.99 -10.48 10.42
CA VAL A 404 -5.88 -11.02 11.24
C VAL A 404 -5.92 -12.55 11.37
N GLN A 405 -6.46 -13.24 10.37
CA GLN A 405 -6.45 -14.70 10.30
C GLN A 405 -5.16 -15.18 9.60
N GLU A 406 -4.54 -16.25 10.11
CA GLU A 406 -3.20 -16.69 9.69
C GLU A 406 -3.17 -17.28 8.27
N GLU A 407 -4.27 -17.90 7.82
CA GLU A 407 -4.37 -18.57 6.52
C GLU A 407 -5.59 -18.05 5.78
N MET A 408 -5.36 -17.17 4.78
CA MET A 408 -6.39 -16.55 3.97
C MET A 408 -6.07 -16.70 2.48
N PRO A 409 -7.01 -17.21 1.66
CA PRO A 409 -6.81 -17.31 0.22
C PRO A 409 -6.91 -15.95 -0.50
N TYR A 410 -7.33 -14.89 0.20
CA TYR A 410 -7.50 -13.55 -0.34
C TYR A 410 -6.68 -12.52 0.43
N HIS A 411 -6.17 -11.52 -0.27
CA HIS A 411 -5.53 -10.34 0.31
C HIS A 411 -6.57 -9.26 0.63
N VAL A 412 -6.64 -8.83 1.90
CA VAL A 412 -7.49 -7.71 2.31
C VAL A 412 -6.74 -6.40 2.04
N ARG A 413 -7.26 -5.56 1.13
CA ARG A 413 -6.63 -4.27 0.80
C ARG A 413 -7.09 -3.13 1.69
N LYS A 414 -8.39 -3.09 1.96
CA LYS A 414 -9.04 -1.97 2.64
C LYS A 414 -10.09 -2.48 3.62
N VAL A 415 -10.09 -1.94 4.82
CA VAL A 415 -11.07 -2.22 5.88
C VAL A 415 -11.75 -0.93 6.30
N VAL A 416 -13.07 -0.95 6.35
CA VAL A 416 -13.88 0.15 6.89
C VAL A 416 -14.68 -0.38 8.07
N THR A 417 -14.60 0.30 9.22
CA THR A 417 -15.41 -0.01 10.39
C THR A 417 -16.37 1.15 10.68
N LEU A 418 -17.62 0.84 10.99
CA LEU A 418 -18.66 1.83 11.29
C LEU A 418 -19.14 1.62 12.72
N ASP A 419 -18.65 2.48 13.61
CA ASP A 419 -18.90 2.49 15.05
C ASP A 419 -18.80 1.10 15.70
N SER A 420 -17.69 0.42 15.41
CA SER A 420 -17.48 -0.99 15.76
C SER A 420 -16.72 -1.12 17.07
N PRO A 421 -17.18 -1.93 18.05
CA PRO A 421 -16.55 -2.03 19.36
C PRO A 421 -15.26 -2.88 19.33
N ILE A 422 -14.20 -2.40 18.66
CA ILE A 422 -12.96 -3.16 18.47
C ILE A 422 -12.25 -3.46 19.81
N ALA A 423 -12.37 -2.58 20.82
CA ALA A 423 -11.88 -2.85 22.18
C ALA A 423 -12.98 -3.39 23.13
N GLY A 424 -14.12 -3.81 22.58
CA GLY A 424 -15.30 -4.23 23.32
C GLY A 424 -16.16 -3.04 23.77
N SER A 425 -17.37 -3.30 24.25
CA SER A 425 -18.30 -2.26 24.71
C SER A 425 -18.64 -2.39 26.20
N ASP A 426 -19.29 -1.36 26.76
CA ASP A 426 -19.82 -1.42 28.13
C ASP A 426 -21.23 -2.02 28.11
N TYR A 427 -21.27 -3.33 28.29
CA TYR A 427 -22.41 -4.17 27.99
C TYR A 427 -23.54 -4.13 29.02
N ALA A 428 -23.27 -3.70 30.26
CA ALA A 428 -24.35 -3.41 31.21
C ALA A 428 -25.30 -2.35 30.65
N LYS A 429 -24.74 -1.38 29.90
CA LYS A 429 -25.53 -0.35 29.22
C LYS A 429 -26.21 -0.88 27.96
N LEU A 430 -25.54 -1.69 27.13
CA LEU A 430 -26.13 -2.21 25.88
C LEU A 430 -27.31 -3.16 26.16
N GLY A 431 -27.13 -4.13 27.07
CA GLY A 431 -28.18 -5.07 27.46
C GLY A 431 -29.39 -4.37 28.09
N LEU A 432 -29.18 -3.41 28.99
CA LEU A 432 -30.27 -2.62 29.61
C LEU A 432 -30.97 -1.67 28.61
N THR A 433 -30.24 -1.13 27.63
CA THR A 433 -30.81 -0.24 26.61
C THR A 433 -31.66 -1.00 25.59
N LEU A 434 -31.30 -2.24 25.29
CA LEU A 434 -31.98 -3.08 24.30
C LEU A 434 -33.01 -4.04 24.90
N ALA A 435 -32.96 -4.31 26.20
CA ALA A 435 -33.95 -5.15 26.91
C ALA A 435 -35.41 -4.68 26.71
N PRO A 436 -35.74 -3.37 26.71
CA PRO A 436 -37.09 -2.89 26.40
C PRO A 436 -37.55 -3.17 24.96
N LEU A 437 -36.61 -3.47 24.04
CA LEU A 437 -36.88 -3.80 22.64
C LEU A 437 -36.98 -5.32 22.41
N GLY A 438 -37.08 -6.12 23.48
CA GLY A 438 -37.23 -7.58 23.40
C GLY A 438 -35.93 -8.35 23.14
N THR A 439 -34.78 -7.70 23.31
CA THR A 439 -33.46 -8.32 23.11
C THR A 439 -33.19 -9.40 24.16
N ASN A 440 -32.71 -10.56 23.70
CA ASN A 440 -32.21 -11.60 24.58
C ASN A 440 -30.85 -11.18 25.15
N THR A 441 -30.84 -10.64 26.38
CA THR A 441 -29.60 -10.21 27.05
C THR A 441 -28.61 -11.35 27.33
N ASN A 442 -29.01 -12.61 27.12
CA ASN A 442 -28.13 -13.78 27.19
C ASN A 442 -27.52 -14.17 25.83
N SER A 443 -27.66 -13.34 24.78
CA SER A 443 -27.17 -13.74 23.47
C SER A 443 -25.64 -13.90 23.40
N PRO A 444 -25.13 -14.88 22.63
CA PRO A 444 -23.70 -15.10 22.51
C PRO A 444 -22.92 -13.88 22.00
N ALA A 445 -23.45 -13.16 21.00
CA ALA A 445 -22.88 -11.91 20.50
C ALA A 445 -22.67 -10.87 21.61
N ILE A 446 -23.69 -10.66 22.44
CA ILE A 446 -23.66 -9.68 23.53
C ILE A 446 -22.57 -10.02 24.55
N ARG A 447 -22.45 -11.30 24.93
CA ARG A 447 -21.39 -11.77 25.83
C ARG A 447 -20.00 -11.60 25.20
N ASP A 448 -19.85 -11.96 23.94
CA ASP A 448 -18.55 -11.96 23.26
C ASP A 448 -18.00 -10.56 23.05
N LEU A 449 -18.85 -9.57 22.80
CA LEU A 449 -18.43 -8.19 22.58
C LEU A 449 -18.15 -7.43 23.89
N ALA A 450 -18.45 -8.02 25.06
CA ALA A 450 -18.16 -7.42 26.36
C ALA A 450 -16.69 -7.06 26.51
N LYS A 451 -16.41 -5.85 27.02
CA LYS A 451 -15.04 -5.44 27.30
C LYS A 451 -14.38 -6.44 28.24
N GLY A 452 -13.23 -6.98 27.83
CA GLY A 452 -12.49 -7.99 28.59
C GLY A 452 -13.05 -9.40 28.49
N SER A 453 -14.04 -9.67 27.64
CA SER A 453 -14.51 -11.03 27.36
C SER A 453 -13.36 -11.89 26.78
N PRO A 454 -13.47 -13.23 26.85
CA PRO A 454 -12.51 -14.12 26.20
C PRO A 454 -12.38 -13.85 24.69
N ALA A 455 -13.49 -13.55 24.01
CA ALA A 455 -13.49 -13.29 22.57
C ALA A 455 -12.79 -11.96 22.23
N MET A 456 -13.07 -10.88 22.98
CA MET A 456 -12.38 -9.60 22.77
C MET A 456 -10.90 -9.68 23.12
N ASN A 457 -10.53 -10.35 24.23
CA ASN A 457 -9.13 -10.53 24.60
C ASN A 457 -8.36 -11.33 23.54
N ASN A 458 -8.98 -12.37 22.97
CA ASN A 458 -8.40 -13.13 21.86
C ASN A 458 -8.20 -12.24 20.63
N LEU A 459 -9.21 -11.45 20.24
CA LEU A 459 -9.06 -10.51 19.13
C LEU A 459 -7.94 -9.51 19.39
N THR A 460 -7.90 -8.86 20.56
CA THR A 460 -6.83 -7.93 20.96
C THR A 460 -5.44 -8.55 20.81
N GLN A 461 -5.25 -9.81 21.21
CA GLN A 461 -3.98 -10.51 21.03
C GLN A 461 -3.63 -10.75 19.55
N ARG A 462 -4.63 -11.02 18.70
CA ARG A 462 -4.44 -11.21 17.26
C ARG A 462 -4.22 -9.90 16.51
N LEU A 463 -4.71 -8.78 17.02
CA LEU A 463 -4.45 -7.44 16.44
C LEU A 463 -2.96 -7.07 16.47
N GLU A 464 -2.16 -7.67 17.36
CA GLU A 464 -0.70 -7.54 17.36
C GLU A 464 -0.05 -8.06 16.06
N THR A 465 -0.77 -8.89 15.28
CA THR A 465 -0.33 -9.38 13.97
C THR A 465 -1.03 -8.66 12.82
N TRP A 466 -1.56 -7.45 13.04
CA TRP A 466 -2.24 -6.67 12.00
C TRP A 466 -1.36 -6.51 10.75
N PRO A 467 -1.88 -6.82 9.54
CA PRO A 467 -1.10 -6.66 8.32
C PRO A 467 -0.86 -5.17 8.02
N ARG A 468 0.41 -4.80 7.82
CA ARG A 468 0.81 -3.39 7.60
C ARG A 468 0.33 -2.84 6.26
N ASP A 469 0.08 -3.69 5.28
CA ASP A 469 -0.41 -3.34 3.93
C ASP A 469 -1.92 -3.03 3.89
N VAL A 470 -2.68 -3.37 4.95
CA VAL A 470 -4.11 -3.09 5.02
C VAL A 470 -4.34 -1.62 5.37
N LEU A 471 -5.06 -0.91 4.49
CA LEU A 471 -5.55 0.44 4.76
C LEU A 471 -6.85 0.39 5.57
N VAL A 472 -6.99 1.26 6.56
CA VAL A 472 -8.16 1.29 7.45
C VAL A 472 -8.83 2.67 7.44
N TYR A 473 -10.17 2.69 7.44
CA TYR A 473 -10.94 3.87 7.81
C TYR A 473 -11.98 3.51 8.87
N SER A 474 -11.76 3.96 10.11
CA SER A 474 -12.69 3.71 11.21
C SER A 474 -13.56 4.93 11.49
N PHE A 475 -14.87 4.72 11.55
CA PHE A 475 -15.84 5.76 11.88
C PHE A 475 -16.40 5.56 13.28
N GLY A 476 -16.59 6.64 14.03
CA GLY A 476 -17.24 6.63 15.35
C GLY A 476 -18.55 7.40 15.35
N ALA A 477 -19.55 6.92 16.10
CA ALA A 477 -20.85 7.57 16.25
C ALA A 477 -20.97 8.22 17.65
N LYS A 478 -21.20 9.54 17.67
CA LYS A 478 -21.32 10.36 18.88
C LYS A 478 -22.48 11.36 18.80
N GLY A 479 -23.64 10.88 18.35
CA GLY A 479 -24.88 11.66 18.38
C GLY A 479 -26.09 10.76 18.53
N GLY A 480 -27.28 11.36 18.62
CA GLY A 480 -28.51 10.62 18.87
C GLY A 480 -28.64 10.11 20.31
N ASP A 481 -29.70 9.32 20.54
CA ASP A 481 -30.07 8.80 21.85
C ASP A 481 -29.23 7.57 22.24
N PHE A 482 -28.63 6.87 21.26
CA PHE A 482 -27.92 5.62 21.47
C PHE A 482 -26.39 5.77 21.29
N ASN A 483 -25.74 6.29 22.32
CA ASN A 483 -24.27 6.34 22.42
C ASN A 483 -23.71 5.03 23.05
N LEU A 484 -23.68 3.97 22.25
CA LEU A 484 -23.41 2.61 22.71
C LEU A 484 -21.91 2.27 22.79
N ILE A 485 -21.13 2.67 21.78
CA ILE A 485 -19.71 2.32 21.65
C ILE A 485 -18.85 3.54 21.94
N SER A 486 -17.82 3.46 22.79
CA SER A 486 -16.91 4.58 23.04
C SER A 486 -16.01 4.85 21.83
N LEU A 487 -15.59 6.10 21.58
CA LEU A 487 -14.67 6.39 20.47
C LEU A 487 -13.36 5.60 20.61
N ASN A 488 -12.82 5.48 21.83
CA ASN A 488 -11.63 4.70 22.09
C ASN A 488 -11.79 3.22 21.69
N SER A 489 -13.01 2.67 21.79
CA SER A 489 -13.29 1.32 21.30
C SER A 489 -13.43 1.30 19.78
N SER A 490 -14.15 2.26 19.20
CA SER A 490 -14.32 2.39 17.74
C SER A 490 -12.99 2.61 17.00
N PHE A 491 -12.03 3.28 17.62
CA PHE A 491 -10.73 3.64 17.05
C PHE A 491 -9.58 2.80 17.58
N ALA A 492 -9.84 1.67 18.24
CA ALA A 492 -8.79 0.87 18.87
C ALA A 492 -7.71 0.37 17.90
N LEU A 493 -8.01 0.31 16.59
CA LEU A 493 -7.04 -0.03 15.54
C LEU A 493 -5.90 0.99 15.39
N GLU A 494 -6.05 2.23 15.86
CA GLU A 494 -4.97 3.24 15.93
C GLU A 494 -3.77 2.76 16.75
N ASN A 495 -3.98 1.83 17.68
CA ASN A 495 -2.89 1.25 18.48
C ASN A 495 -2.05 0.21 17.70
N TYR A 496 -2.52 -0.25 16.54
CA TYR A 496 -1.94 -1.41 15.83
C TYR A 496 -1.44 -1.07 14.41
N THR A 497 -1.92 0.02 13.81
CA THR A 497 -1.50 0.44 12.48
C THR A 497 -1.53 1.97 12.32
N ASP A 498 -0.53 2.50 11.61
CA ASP A 498 -0.49 3.91 11.19
C ASP A 498 -1.24 4.13 9.86
N ASN A 499 -1.61 3.04 9.16
CA ASN A 499 -2.37 3.07 7.91
C ASN A 499 -3.87 3.18 8.17
N ILE A 500 -4.25 4.07 9.08
CA ILE A 500 -5.62 4.28 9.52
C ILE A 500 -6.02 5.75 9.42
N GLN A 501 -7.25 5.97 8.97
CA GLN A 501 -7.96 7.23 9.13
C GLN A 501 -9.09 7.02 10.14
N THR A 502 -9.30 7.99 11.02
CA THR A 502 -10.41 7.97 11.97
C THR A 502 -11.26 9.21 11.85
N LYS A 503 -12.58 9.04 11.95
CA LYS A 503 -13.52 10.16 11.88
C LYS A 503 -14.75 9.90 12.70
N SER A 504 -15.14 10.85 13.54
CA SER A 504 -16.40 10.76 14.28
C SER A 504 -17.47 11.65 13.66
N TYR A 505 -18.72 11.20 13.76
CA TYR A 505 -19.89 11.97 13.38
C TYR A 505 -20.90 12.06 14.53
N LYS A 506 -21.64 13.17 14.59
CA LYS A 506 -22.79 13.33 15.50
C LYS A 506 -24.02 12.59 14.97
N TYR A 507 -23.88 11.31 14.68
CA TYR A 507 -24.96 10.41 14.27
C TYR A 507 -25.17 9.33 15.31
N ASP A 508 -26.36 8.75 15.29
CA ASP A 508 -26.71 7.59 16.09
C ASP A 508 -26.02 6.32 15.57
N HIS A 509 -25.64 5.42 16.48
CA HIS A 509 -25.03 4.12 16.20
C HIS A 509 -25.77 3.35 15.09
N PHE A 510 -27.11 3.36 15.12
CA PHE A 510 -27.95 2.64 14.17
C PHE A 510 -28.10 3.33 12.81
N THR A 511 -27.69 4.60 12.69
CA THR A 511 -27.94 5.39 11.48
C THR A 511 -26.68 5.83 10.74
N ILE A 512 -25.49 5.71 11.34
CA ILE A 512 -24.22 6.14 10.73
C ILE A 512 -23.99 5.50 9.34
N HIS A 513 -24.38 4.24 9.17
CA HIS A 513 -24.29 3.51 7.90
C HIS A 513 -25.37 3.90 6.86
N ARG A 514 -26.14 4.98 7.11
CA ARG A 514 -27.21 5.49 6.23
C ARG A 514 -27.06 6.97 5.86
N ARG A 515 -25.87 7.54 6.03
CA ARG A 515 -25.65 8.99 5.88
C ARG A 515 -24.78 9.31 4.68
N GLU A 516 -25.24 10.25 3.85
CA GLU A 516 -24.52 10.67 2.64
C GLU A 516 -23.07 11.15 2.90
N PRO A 517 -22.77 11.92 3.97
CA PRO A 517 -21.40 12.29 4.28
C PRO A 517 -20.50 11.07 4.51
N VAL A 518 -21.01 10.06 5.21
CA VAL A 518 -20.29 8.79 5.47
C VAL A 518 -20.12 8.01 4.17
N PHE A 519 -21.17 7.93 3.33
CA PHE A 519 -21.10 7.29 2.02
C PHE A 519 -20.01 7.90 1.14
N ARG A 520 -19.92 9.24 1.10
CA ARG A 520 -18.89 9.93 0.33
C ARG A 520 -17.48 9.57 0.78
N GLU A 521 -17.23 9.55 2.09
CA GLU A 521 -15.93 9.22 2.65
C GLU A 521 -15.54 7.77 2.33
N ILE A 522 -16.44 6.81 2.60
CA ILE A 522 -16.22 5.39 2.30
C ILE A 522 -15.98 5.19 0.82
N ARG A 523 -16.81 5.79 -0.04
CA ARG A 523 -16.66 5.71 -1.51
C ARG A 523 -15.31 6.22 -1.97
N ASN A 524 -14.89 7.37 -1.43
CA ASN A 524 -13.59 7.96 -1.77
C ASN A 524 -12.47 7.03 -1.28
N PHE A 525 -12.53 6.57 -0.04
CA PHE A 525 -11.51 5.68 0.52
C PHE A 525 -11.40 4.35 -0.23
N LEU A 526 -12.52 3.72 -0.60
CA LEU A 526 -12.52 2.44 -1.30
C LEU A 526 -12.10 2.59 -2.78
N PHE A 527 -12.64 3.59 -3.48
CA PHE A 527 -12.57 3.64 -4.96
C PHE A 527 -11.81 4.84 -5.54
N LYS A 528 -11.54 5.90 -4.76
CA LYS A 528 -10.54 6.88 -5.16
C LYS A 528 -9.20 6.41 -4.62
N GLU A 529 -8.26 6.13 -5.52
CA GLU A 529 -6.86 5.91 -5.16
C GLU A 529 -6.41 7.02 -4.21
N ASN A 530 -5.72 6.65 -3.13
CA ASN A 530 -5.33 7.51 -2.00
C ASN A 530 -4.73 8.84 -2.46
N ARG A 531 -5.58 9.84 -2.70
CA ARG A 531 -5.17 11.23 -2.81
C ARG A 531 -4.84 11.69 -1.41
N VAL A 532 -3.58 12.06 -1.20
CA VAL A 532 -3.31 13.31 -0.49
C VAL A 532 -4.11 14.36 -1.26
N THR A 533 -5.29 14.71 -0.78
CA THR A 533 -6.04 15.84 -1.30
C THR A 533 -5.30 17.10 -0.92
N GLU A 534 -4.74 17.78 -1.91
CA GLU A 534 -4.60 19.24 -1.85
C GLU A 534 -5.96 19.83 -1.46
N GLU A 535 -5.93 20.77 -0.52
CA GLU A 535 -7.09 21.57 -0.14
C GLU A 535 -7.61 22.31 -1.38
N GLU A 536 -8.89 22.16 -1.70
CA GLU A 536 -9.53 23.07 -2.65
C GLU A 536 -9.54 24.48 -2.04
N PRO A 537 -9.26 25.53 -2.84
CA PRO A 537 -9.37 26.89 -2.36
C PRO A 537 -10.83 27.19 -2.00
N SER A 538 -10.98 27.82 -0.83
CA SER A 538 -12.23 28.25 -0.19
C SER A 538 -13.19 28.99 -1.10
#